data_AF-A0A0Q9K6G9-F1
#
_entry.id   AF-A0A0Q9K6G9-F1
#
_cell.length_a   1.000
_cell.length_b   1.000
_cell.length_c   1.000
_cell.angle_alpha   90.00
_cell.angle_beta   90.00
_cell.angle_gamma   90.00
#
_symmetry.space_group_name_H-M   'P 1'
#
loop_
_entity.id
_entity.type
_entity.pdbx_description
1 polymer ?
#
loop_
_entity_poly.entity_id
_entity_poly.type
_entity_poly.pdbx_seq_one_letter_code
_entity_poly.pdbx_strand_id
1 'polypeptide(L)'
;MKQRVSIYKHGEDVLIGVNTFFASHPGSTDTTICELLHAPDDETLGGTVLRLLDQSGILDLALIAKGSPGRSYAAATLGLPSDTVLTTEAVCVDVTRRGQRLILEPSISDGAGGGFEGGLEPVVVDEPAEAGVVGHVVRECATRAQEASAGVLRPAGSWRGQQAGAGSIPSEGVVTARRAHSGWSVTARIDARGGGQSGVASSSVGYVAREGSLTRLGQVVVEVLDQAHGRDLQPGDEDPAGGERQVLVEADESGLTIYPQAISVDTGVWDFPAHQDVRTLPRQASLADIGQAVSLAAEEAADW
;
A
#
# COMPACT_ATOMS: atom_id res chain seq x y z
N MET A 1 -22.85 18.19 -6.54
CA MET A 1 -21.76 17.33 -7.06
C MET A 1 -20.66 17.32 -6.02
N LYS A 2 -20.09 16.16 -5.66
CA LYS A 2 -18.97 16.09 -4.71
C LYS A 2 -17.70 16.40 -5.51
N GLN A 3 -16.96 17.45 -5.12
CA GLN A 3 -15.65 17.77 -5.69
C GLN A 3 -14.58 17.33 -4.70
N ARG A 4 -13.53 16.66 -5.16
CA ARG A 4 -12.45 16.17 -4.31
C ARG A 4 -11.09 16.34 -5.00
N VAL A 5 -10.08 16.67 -4.20
CA VAL A 5 -8.67 16.54 -4.56
C VAL A 5 -7.96 15.74 -3.47
N SER A 6 -6.93 15.00 -3.86
CA SER A 6 -6.02 14.31 -2.94
C SER A 6 -4.65 14.96 -2.98
N ILE A 7 -4.07 15.19 -1.81
CA ILE A 7 -2.82 15.93 -1.64
C ILE A 7 -1.80 14.98 -1.04
N TYR A 8 -0.73 14.69 -1.77
CA TYR A 8 0.39 13.87 -1.31
C TYR A 8 1.60 14.76 -1.05
N LYS A 9 2.09 14.78 0.19
CA LYS A 9 3.32 15.50 0.56
C LYS A 9 4.46 14.50 0.75
N HIS A 10 5.50 14.60 -0.06
CA HIS A 10 6.74 13.81 -0.01
C HIS A 10 7.94 14.75 0.16
N GLY A 11 8.46 14.83 1.40
CA GLY A 11 9.49 15.84 1.71
C GLY A 11 8.97 17.26 1.48
N GLU A 12 9.62 18.01 0.59
CA GLU A 12 9.23 19.35 0.17
C GLU A 12 8.30 19.36 -1.05
N ASP A 13 8.15 18.22 -1.73
CA ASP A 13 7.29 18.10 -2.91
C ASP A 13 5.84 17.82 -2.48
N VAL A 14 4.89 18.51 -3.12
CA VAL A 14 3.45 18.38 -2.86
C VAL A 14 2.73 18.15 -4.18
N LEU A 15 2.19 16.94 -4.36
CA LEU A 15 1.32 16.60 -5.48
C LEU A 15 -0.14 16.83 -5.09
N ILE A 16 -0.89 17.56 -5.91
CA ILE A 16 -2.33 17.75 -5.75
C ILE A 16 -3.00 17.14 -6.98
N GLY A 17 -3.73 16.04 -6.79
CA GLY A 17 -4.45 15.31 -7.82
C GLY A 17 -5.95 15.50 -7.72
N VAL A 18 -6.63 15.67 -8.86
CA VAL A 18 -8.09 15.74 -8.92
C VAL A 18 -8.69 14.35 -8.90
N ASN A 19 -9.70 14.19 -8.04
CA ASN A 19 -10.50 12.97 -7.95
C ASN A 19 -11.90 13.21 -8.49
N THR A 20 -12.39 12.27 -9.29
CA THR A 20 -13.69 12.35 -9.95
C THR A 20 -14.54 11.13 -9.59
N PHE A 21 -15.85 11.34 -9.43
CA PHE A 21 -16.81 10.27 -9.11
C PHE A 21 -17.62 9.93 -10.37
N PHE A 22 -17.22 8.89 -11.09
CA PHE A 22 -17.96 8.40 -12.26
C PHE A 22 -19.12 7.49 -11.84
N ALA A 23 -20.30 7.66 -12.43
CA ALA A 23 -21.44 6.78 -12.13
C ALA A 23 -21.16 5.29 -12.46
N SER A 24 -20.24 5.02 -13.40
CA SER A 24 -19.81 3.68 -13.79
C SER A 24 -18.72 3.07 -12.90
N HIS A 25 -18.13 3.85 -11.98
CA HIS A 25 -17.06 3.39 -11.09
C HIS A 25 -17.41 3.79 -9.65
N PRO A 26 -17.84 2.86 -8.78
CA PRO A 26 -18.13 3.21 -7.40
C PRO A 26 -16.84 3.64 -6.68
N GLY A 27 -16.79 4.90 -6.23
CA GLY A 27 -15.65 5.47 -5.51
C GLY A 27 -15.09 6.75 -6.15
N SER A 28 -14.06 7.33 -5.55
CA SER A 28 -13.25 8.37 -6.19
C SER A 28 -12.24 7.73 -7.14
N THR A 29 -12.18 8.22 -8.37
CA THR A 29 -11.22 7.83 -9.39
C THR A 29 -10.20 8.94 -9.59
N ASP A 30 -8.91 8.62 -9.45
CA ASP A 30 -7.84 9.57 -9.72
C ASP A 30 -7.81 9.96 -11.19
N THR A 31 -7.49 11.22 -11.47
CA THR A 31 -7.38 11.74 -12.83
C THR A 31 -5.98 12.22 -13.16
N THR A 32 -5.68 12.38 -14.44
CA THR A 32 -4.42 12.99 -14.91
C THR A 32 -4.37 14.51 -14.69
N ILE A 33 -5.47 15.12 -14.22
CA ILE A 33 -5.48 16.52 -13.80
C ILE A 33 -4.81 16.61 -12.43
N CYS A 34 -3.56 17.06 -12.42
CA CYS A 34 -2.79 17.24 -11.21
C CYS A 34 -1.79 18.41 -11.34
N GLU A 35 -1.24 18.83 -10.21
CA GLU A 35 -0.11 19.75 -10.15
C GLU A 35 0.90 19.30 -9.10
N LEU A 36 2.19 19.35 -9.45
CA LEU A 36 3.31 19.09 -8.55
C LEU A 36 3.97 20.42 -8.17
N LEU A 37 3.96 20.73 -6.88
CA LEU A 37 4.56 21.94 -6.31
C LEU A 37 5.81 21.57 -5.51
N HIS A 38 6.83 22.42 -5.56
CA HIS A 38 8.04 22.28 -4.75
C HIS A 38 8.08 23.37 -3.68
N ALA A 39 8.09 22.97 -2.41
CA ALA A 39 8.09 23.85 -1.24
C ALA A 39 7.10 25.03 -1.32
N PRO A 40 5.80 24.81 -1.64
CA PRO A 40 4.86 25.91 -1.81
C PRO A 40 4.61 26.66 -0.49
N ASP A 41 4.38 27.97 -0.59
CA ASP A 41 3.78 28.75 0.50
C ASP A 41 2.26 28.46 0.62
N ASP A 42 1.64 28.93 1.69
CA ASP A 42 0.23 28.64 1.97
C ASP A 42 -0.71 29.26 0.93
N GLU A 43 -0.37 30.43 0.39
CA GLU A 43 -1.16 31.09 -0.66
C GLU A 43 -1.16 30.27 -1.95
N THR A 44 0.02 29.80 -2.39
CA THR A 44 0.18 28.96 -3.57
C THR A 44 -0.52 27.62 -3.39
N LEU A 45 -0.29 26.96 -2.23
CA LEU A 45 -0.87 25.66 -1.93
C LEU A 45 -2.41 25.73 -1.94
N GLY A 46 -2.99 26.67 -1.19
CA GLY A 46 -4.44 26.81 -1.12
C GLY A 46 -5.06 27.27 -2.44
N GLY A 47 -4.39 28.18 -3.15
CA GLY A 47 -4.83 28.63 -4.47
C GLY A 47 -4.90 27.48 -5.49
N THR A 48 -3.89 26.61 -5.50
CA THR A 48 -3.88 25.42 -6.36
C THR A 48 -4.96 24.41 -5.95
N VAL A 49 -5.17 24.17 -4.65
CA VAL A 49 -6.25 23.29 -4.16
C VAL A 49 -7.62 23.78 -4.63
N LEU A 50 -7.94 25.06 -4.43
CA LEU A 50 -9.21 25.65 -4.85
C LEU A 50 -9.40 25.57 -6.37
N ARG A 51 -8.36 25.90 -7.14
CA ARG A 51 -8.38 25.83 -8.60
C ARG A 51 -8.61 24.41 -9.12
N LEU A 52 -8.00 23.40 -8.50
CA LEU A 52 -8.16 22.00 -8.90
C LEU A 52 -9.50 21.42 -8.44
N LEU A 53 -10.04 21.83 -7.29
CA LEU A 53 -11.40 21.48 -6.87
C LEU A 53 -12.45 21.91 -7.90
N ASP A 54 -12.28 23.07 -8.52
CA ASP A 54 -13.16 23.54 -9.60
C ASP A 54 -13.11 22.64 -10.85
N GLN A 55 -12.01 21.89 -11.03
CA GLN A 55 -11.81 20.95 -12.13
C GLN A 55 -12.29 19.53 -11.83
N SER A 56 -12.57 19.19 -10.56
CA SER A 56 -13.10 17.87 -10.14
C SER A 56 -14.48 17.52 -10.71
N GLY A 57 -15.18 18.50 -11.28
CA GLY A 57 -16.44 18.30 -12.00
C GLY A 57 -16.29 17.71 -13.41
N ILE A 58 -15.08 17.58 -13.96
CA ILE A 58 -14.86 17.11 -15.33
C ILE A 58 -15.02 15.59 -15.41
N LEU A 59 -16.12 15.15 -16.03
CA LEU A 59 -16.46 13.73 -16.25
C LEU A 59 -15.98 13.25 -17.62
N ASP A 60 -14.67 13.21 -17.84
CA ASP A 60 -14.06 12.64 -19.06
C ASP A 60 -13.28 11.36 -18.73
N LEU A 61 -13.72 10.23 -19.27
CA LEU A 61 -13.08 8.93 -19.07
C LEU A 61 -11.65 8.88 -19.63
N ALA A 62 -11.31 9.74 -20.60
CA ALA A 62 -9.94 9.84 -21.12
C ALA A 62 -8.96 10.41 -20.10
N LEU A 63 -9.46 11.08 -19.05
CA LEU A 63 -8.66 11.66 -17.98
C LEU A 63 -8.44 10.70 -16.81
N ILE A 64 -8.99 9.49 -16.85
CA ILE A 64 -8.72 8.48 -15.82
C ILE A 64 -7.22 8.20 -15.78
N ALA A 65 -6.61 8.45 -14.63
CA ALA A 65 -5.20 8.17 -14.42
C ALA A 65 -4.94 6.67 -14.50
N LYS A 66 -3.91 6.28 -15.26
CA LYS A 66 -3.47 4.89 -15.35
C LYS A 66 -2.15 4.73 -14.62
N GLY A 67 -2.13 3.86 -13.61
CA GLY A 67 -0.91 3.37 -12.98
C GLY A 67 -0.30 2.20 -13.76
N SER A 68 0.82 1.70 -13.24
CA SER A 68 1.38 0.38 -13.57
C SER A 68 1.21 -0.54 -12.35
N PRO A 69 1.32 -1.87 -12.51
CA PRO A 69 1.31 -2.79 -11.37
C PRO A 69 2.26 -2.33 -10.25
N GLY A 70 1.75 -2.19 -9.03
CA GLY A 70 2.51 -1.72 -7.85
C GLY A 70 2.93 -0.25 -7.84
N ARG A 71 2.44 0.57 -8.79
CA ARG A 71 2.77 1.98 -8.88
C ARG A 71 1.63 2.80 -9.48
N SER A 72 0.90 3.48 -8.62
CA SER A 72 -0.12 4.47 -8.94
C SER A 72 0.43 5.63 -9.76
N TYR A 73 -0.49 6.38 -10.36
CA TYR A 73 -0.15 7.61 -11.05
C TYR A 73 0.44 8.66 -10.10
N ALA A 74 0.01 8.70 -8.83
CA ALA A 74 0.57 9.58 -7.82
C ALA A 74 2.04 9.26 -7.52
N ALA A 75 2.36 7.99 -7.26
CA ALA A 75 3.73 7.54 -7.08
C ALA A 75 4.59 7.81 -8.33
N ALA A 76 4.04 7.59 -9.53
CA ALA A 76 4.74 7.89 -10.77
C ALA A 76 5.07 9.38 -10.93
N THR A 77 4.11 10.26 -10.62
CA THR A 77 4.26 11.72 -10.74
C THR A 77 5.25 12.28 -9.74
N LEU A 78 5.29 11.73 -8.52
CA LEU A 78 6.30 12.06 -7.51
C LEU A 78 7.68 11.43 -7.78
N GLY A 79 7.86 10.70 -8.88
CA GLY A 79 9.13 10.05 -9.21
C GLY A 79 9.49 8.90 -8.25
N LEU A 80 8.51 8.38 -7.51
CA LEU A 80 8.69 7.26 -6.58
C LEU A 80 8.64 5.93 -7.36
N PRO A 81 9.42 4.91 -6.93
CA PRO A 81 9.49 3.64 -7.65
C PRO A 81 8.25 2.75 -7.46
N SER A 82 7.45 2.96 -6.40
CA SER A 82 6.25 2.17 -6.11
C SER A 82 5.28 2.87 -5.14
N ASP A 83 4.08 2.32 -5.00
CA ASP A 83 3.11 2.75 -3.99
C ASP A 83 3.57 2.42 -2.56
N THR A 84 4.39 1.38 -2.38
CA THR A 84 5.03 1.11 -1.09
C THR A 84 5.89 2.29 -0.62
N VAL A 85 6.64 2.90 -1.53
CA VAL A 85 7.44 4.08 -1.19
C VAL A 85 6.53 5.29 -0.98
N LEU A 86 5.45 5.42 -1.75
CA LEU A 86 4.45 6.46 -1.52
C LEU A 86 3.87 6.38 -0.10
N THR A 87 3.43 5.21 0.36
CA THR A 87 2.84 5.07 1.69
C THR A 87 3.87 5.16 2.81
N THR A 88 5.13 4.79 2.58
CA THR A 88 6.17 4.87 3.62
C THR A 88 6.91 6.20 3.67
N GLU A 89 6.81 7.08 2.67
CA GLU A 89 7.55 8.34 2.67
C GLU A 89 6.68 9.59 2.45
N ALA A 90 5.41 9.43 2.08
CA ALA A 90 4.48 10.52 1.89
C ALA A 90 3.32 10.49 2.89
N VAL A 91 2.66 11.64 3.05
CA VAL A 91 1.39 11.77 3.77
C VAL A 91 0.29 12.18 2.81
N CYS A 92 -0.95 11.77 3.08
CA CYS A 92 -2.12 12.09 2.27
C CYS A 92 -3.10 12.97 3.05
N VAL A 93 -3.63 14.00 2.38
CA VAL A 93 -4.78 14.80 2.84
C VAL A 93 -5.79 14.87 1.71
N ASP A 94 -7.01 14.47 1.98
CA ASP A 94 -8.12 14.66 1.05
C ASP A 94 -8.85 15.96 1.34
N VAL A 95 -9.16 16.72 0.29
CA VAL A 95 -10.00 17.92 0.41
C VAL A 95 -11.25 17.70 -0.41
N THR A 96 -12.40 17.68 0.26
CA THR A 96 -13.72 17.55 -0.35
C THR A 96 -14.50 18.86 -0.22
N ARG A 97 -14.98 19.42 -1.33
CA ARG A 97 -15.98 20.49 -1.29
C ARG A 97 -17.39 19.90 -1.22
N ARG A 98 -18.15 20.31 -0.20
CA ARG A 98 -19.56 19.92 0.02
C ARG A 98 -20.41 21.14 0.39
N GLY A 99 -21.10 21.70 -0.61
CA GLY A 99 -21.89 22.92 -0.40
C GLY A 99 -20.96 24.12 -0.24
N GLN A 100 -21.15 24.93 0.81
CA GLN A 100 -20.30 26.08 1.13
C GLN A 100 -19.20 25.72 2.14
N ARG A 101 -18.67 24.50 2.07
CA ARG A 101 -17.69 23.98 3.03
C ARG A 101 -16.64 23.14 2.33
N LEU A 102 -15.40 23.33 2.75
CA LEU A 102 -14.29 22.42 2.50
C LEU A 102 -14.13 21.52 3.71
N ILE A 103 -14.02 20.22 3.47
CA ILE A 103 -13.75 19.20 4.48
C ILE A 103 -12.38 18.64 4.15
N LEU A 104 -11.42 18.83 5.06
CA LEU A 104 -10.04 18.37 4.94
C LEU A 104 -9.85 17.15 5.83
N GLU A 105 -9.55 16.02 5.22
CA GLU A 105 -9.50 14.70 5.83
C GLU A 105 -8.04 14.20 5.76
N PRO A 106 -7.22 14.41 6.81
CA PRO A 106 -5.89 13.83 6.86
C PRO A 106 -5.96 12.32 7.08
N SER A 107 -5.15 11.57 6.35
CA SER A 107 -5.12 10.12 6.42
C SER A 107 -3.89 9.60 7.18
N ILE A 108 -4.05 8.47 7.85
CA ILE A 108 -2.96 7.72 8.47
C ILE A 108 -2.45 6.73 7.43
N SER A 109 -1.14 6.72 7.17
CA SER A 109 -0.50 5.64 6.42
C SER A 109 -0.38 4.37 7.26
N ASP A 110 -0.71 3.22 6.65
CA ASP A 110 -0.43 1.90 7.23
C ASP A 110 1.00 1.42 6.93
N GLY A 111 1.74 2.19 6.14
CA GLY A 111 3.08 1.90 5.69
C GLY A 111 3.13 0.91 4.53
N ALA A 112 4.18 0.08 4.51
CA ALA A 112 4.57 -0.68 3.34
C ALA A 112 3.50 -1.69 2.89
N GLY A 113 3.02 -1.53 1.65
CA GLY A 113 1.99 -2.39 1.06
C GLY A 113 0.58 -2.12 1.57
N GLY A 114 0.39 -1.12 2.44
CA GLY A 114 -0.91 -0.64 2.89
C GLY A 114 -1.41 0.55 2.10
N GLY A 115 -2.36 1.29 2.70
CA GLY A 115 -2.98 2.46 2.08
C GLY A 115 -2.80 3.71 2.92
N PHE A 116 -3.63 4.69 2.59
CA PHE A 116 -3.88 5.86 3.41
C PHE A 116 -5.31 5.72 3.95
N GLU A 117 -5.44 5.39 5.22
CA GLU A 117 -6.72 5.17 5.88
C GLU A 117 -7.21 6.43 6.61
N GLY A 118 -8.53 6.53 6.79
CA GLY A 118 -9.12 7.55 7.65
C GLY A 118 -8.84 7.27 9.13
N GLY A 119 -9.15 8.22 10.01
CA GLY A 119 -9.01 8.01 11.46
C GLY A 119 -8.69 9.27 12.25
N LEU A 120 -8.25 10.32 11.57
CA LEU A 120 -8.06 11.64 12.14
C LEU A 120 -9.32 12.50 11.96
N GLU A 121 -9.65 13.29 12.98
CA GLU A 121 -10.81 14.21 12.92
C GLU A 121 -10.64 15.21 11.76
N PRO A 122 -11.62 15.29 10.84
CA PRO A 122 -11.58 16.23 9.72
C PRO A 122 -11.58 17.68 10.18
N VAL A 123 -10.94 18.56 9.40
CA VAL A 123 -11.03 20.01 9.59
C VAL A 123 -12.02 20.59 8.59
N VAL A 124 -12.93 21.45 9.05
CA VAL A 124 -13.94 22.08 8.21
C VAL A 124 -13.65 23.58 8.07
N VAL A 125 -13.62 24.05 6.84
CA VAL A 125 -13.44 25.47 6.49
C VAL A 125 -14.68 25.92 5.72
N ASP A 126 -15.33 27.00 6.18
CA ASP A 126 -16.48 27.58 5.47
C ASP A 126 -15.99 28.37 4.22
N GLU A 127 -16.76 28.33 3.14
CA GLU A 127 -16.49 29.07 1.91
C GLU A 127 -17.35 30.36 1.80
N PRO A 128 -16.83 31.42 1.15
CA PRO A 128 -15.52 31.51 0.49
C PRO A 128 -14.38 31.66 1.48
N ALA A 129 -13.34 30.83 1.34
CA ALA A 129 -12.13 30.89 2.14
C ALA A 129 -11.01 31.56 1.33
N GLU A 130 -10.15 32.32 2.02
CA GLU A 130 -8.93 32.85 1.42
C GLU A 130 -7.94 31.72 1.13
N ALA A 131 -7.20 31.81 0.02
CA ALA A 131 -6.27 30.77 -0.42
C ALA A 131 -5.23 30.44 0.68
N GLY A 132 -4.59 31.45 1.27
CA GLY A 132 -3.67 31.27 2.38
C GLY A 132 -4.27 30.51 3.58
N VAL A 133 -5.55 30.71 3.89
CA VAL A 133 -6.22 29.95 4.97
C VAL A 133 -6.35 28.48 4.58
N VAL A 134 -6.77 28.19 3.35
CA VAL A 134 -6.88 26.80 2.86
C VAL A 134 -5.51 26.12 2.87
N GLY A 135 -4.46 26.78 2.37
CA GLY A 135 -3.11 26.22 2.36
C GLY A 135 -2.55 25.98 3.76
N HIS A 136 -2.80 26.91 4.68
CA HIS A 136 -2.42 26.73 6.09
C HIS A 136 -3.07 25.49 6.71
N VAL A 137 -4.38 25.31 6.53
CA VAL A 137 -5.11 24.16 7.08
C VAL A 137 -4.66 22.85 6.42
N VAL A 138 -4.38 22.84 5.11
CA VAL A 138 -3.79 21.67 4.44
C VAL A 138 -2.45 21.29 5.07
N ARG A 139 -1.58 22.27 5.35
CA ARG A 139 -0.28 22.04 5.98
C ARG A 139 -0.42 21.50 7.41
N GLU A 140 -1.37 22.02 8.18
CA GLU A 140 -1.70 21.51 9.51
C GLU A 140 -2.22 20.06 9.46
N CYS A 141 -3.15 19.76 8.56
CA CYS A 141 -3.64 18.40 8.31
C CYS A 141 -2.50 17.44 7.92
N ALA A 142 -1.61 17.87 7.02
CA ALA A 142 -0.45 17.06 6.63
C ALA A 142 0.51 16.80 7.80
N THR A 143 0.68 17.77 8.70
CA THR A 143 1.48 17.61 9.92
C THR A 143 0.83 16.60 10.87
N ARG A 144 -0.49 16.68 11.08
CA ARG A 144 -1.25 15.72 11.89
C ARG A 144 -1.17 14.30 11.33
N ALA A 145 -1.29 14.14 10.01
CA ALA A 145 -1.11 12.87 9.32
C ALA A 145 0.32 12.33 9.54
N GLN A 146 1.34 13.18 9.41
CA GLN A 146 2.74 12.81 9.61
C GLN A 146 3.01 12.32 11.03
N GLU A 147 2.49 13.02 12.04
CA GLU A 147 2.62 12.63 13.45
C GLU A 147 1.92 11.30 13.74
N ALA A 148 0.70 11.11 13.23
CA ALA A 148 -0.05 9.87 13.40
C ALA A 148 0.62 8.67 12.71
N SER A 149 1.31 8.90 11.59
CA SER A 149 2.00 7.86 10.83
C SER A 149 3.49 7.72 11.17
N ALA A 150 3.98 8.40 12.20
CA ALA A 150 5.42 8.42 12.53
C ALA A 150 6.03 7.03 12.78
N GLY A 151 5.21 6.05 13.19
CA GLY A 151 5.65 4.66 13.41
C GLY A 151 5.99 3.88 12.13
N VAL A 152 5.49 4.32 10.97
CA VAL A 152 5.68 3.65 9.67
C VAL A 152 6.37 4.52 8.63
N LEU A 153 6.37 5.84 8.82
CA LEU A 153 6.99 6.78 7.89
C LEU A 153 8.53 6.77 7.98
N ARG A 154 9.15 6.94 6.82
CA ARG A 154 10.58 7.08 6.60
C ARG A 154 10.88 8.46 6.01
N PRO A 155 12.11 8.96 6.14
CA PRO A 155 12.52 10.19 5.48
C PRO A 155 12.32 10.10 3.96
N ALA A 156 11.85 11.18 3.34
CA ALA A 156 11.73 11.26 1.89
C ALA A 156 13.08 10.98 1.19
N GLY A 157 13.07 10.08 0.21
CA GLY A 157 14.24 9.64 -0.54
C GLY A 157 15.03 8.51 0.11
N SER A 158 14.61 7.98 1.27
CA SER A 158 15.31 6.89 1.97
C SER A 158 15.42 5.61 1.12
N TRP A 159 14.46 5.36 0.24
CA TRP A 159 14.45 4.23 -0.70
C TRP A 159 15.71 4.16 -1.57
N ARG A 160 16.34 5.31 -1.90
CA ARG A 160 17.56 5.35 -2.73
C ARG A 160 18.74 4.66 -2.04
N GLY A 161 18.80 4.73 -0.70
CA GLY A 161 19.83 4.07 0.10
C GLY A 161 19.61 2.56 0.27
N GLN A 162 18.36 2.09 0.12
CA GLN A 162 17.99 0.68 0.29
C GLN A 162 18.28 -0.18 -0.95
N GLN A 163 18.46 0.44 -2.13
CA GLN A 163 18.76 -0.27 -3.38
C GLN A 163 20.13 -0.99 -3.37
N ALA A 164 21.05 -0.63 -2.47
CA ALA A 164 22.43 -1.09 -2.52
C ALA A 164 22.74 -2.37 -1.71
N GLY A 165 21.77 -2.98 -1.01
CA GLY A 165 22.11 -4.08 -0.09
C GLY A 165 21.02 -5.07 0.31
N ALA A 166 19.80 -4.98 -0.22
CA ALA A 166 18.77 -5.99 0.05
C ALA A 166 19.06 -7.24 -0.78
N GLY A 167 19.06 -8.43 -0.15
CA GLY A 167 19.05 -9.70 -0.87
C GLY A 167 17.96 -9.64 -1.94
N SER A 168 18.34 -9.86 -3.20
CA SER A 168 17.45 -9.63 -4.33
C SER A 168 16.22 -10.51 -4.19
N ILE A 169 15.04 -9.90 -4.19
CA ILE A 169 13.78 -10.64 -4.31
C ILE A 169 13.91 -11.52 -5.58
N PRO A 170 13.76 -12.86 -5.46
CA PRO A 170 13.87 -13.76 -6.60
C PRO A 170 12.80 -13.41 -7.63
N SER A 171 13.09 -13.66 -8.91
CA SER A 171 12.20 -13.26 -10.02
C SER A 171 11.00 -14.19 -10.23
N GLU A 172 10.92 -15.28 -9.46
CA GLU A 172 9.81 -16.22 -9.48
C GLU A 172 9.78 -16.98 -8.14
N GLY A 173 8.62 -17.55 -7.81
CA GLY A 173 8.44 -18.40 -6.63
C GLY A 173 7.15 -18.08 -5.90
N VAL A 174 6.63 -19.06 -5.17
CA VAL A 174 5.42 -18.88 -4.36
C VAL A 174 5.67 -19.47 -2.98
N VAL A 175 5.40 -18.68 -1.95
CA VAL A 175 5.44 -19.12 -0.55
C VAL A 175 4.11 -18.85 0.13
N THR A 176 3.83 -19.63 1.16
CA THR A 176 2.76 -19.36 2.10
C THR A 176 3.37 -18.95 3.42
N ALA A 177 3.02 -17.76 3.91
CA ALA A 177 3.30 -17.33 5.27
C ALA A 177 2.06 -17.58 6.14
N ARG A 178 2.23 -18.30 7.23
CA ARG A 178 1.16 -18.62 8.17
C ARG A 178 1.48 -18.06 9.55
N ARG A 179 0.54 -17.33 10.13
CA ARG A 179 0.61 -16.85 11.52
C ARG A 179 -0.05 -17.86 12.44
N ALA A 180 0.67 -18.31 13.45
CA ALA A 180 0.22 -19.22 14.49
C ALA A 180 0.48 -18.60 15.88
N HIS A 181 -0.02 -19.27 16.92
CA HIS A 181 0.08 -18.77 18.29
C HIS A 181 1.54 -18.52 18.73
N SER A 182 2.49 -19.35 18.27
CA SER A 182 3.91 -19.28 18.61
C SER A 182 4.75 -18.40 17.67
N GLY A 183 4.22 -17.97 16.53
CA GLY A 183 4.96 -17.19 15.54
C GLY A 183 4.50 -17.41 14.11
N TRP A 184 5.42 -17.24 13.16
CA TRP A 184 5.19 -17.43 11.74
C TRP A 184 5.92 -18.67 11.22
N SER A 185 5.26 -19.40 10.33
CA SER A 185 5.87 -20.41 9.47
C SER A 185 5.74 -19.97 8.02
N VAL A 186 6.83 -20.01 7.27
CA VAL A 186 6.86 -19.69 5.84
C VAL A 186 7.28 -20.92 5.06
N THR A 187 6.46 -21.34 4.11
CA THR A 187 6.61 -22.62 3.39
C THR A 187 6.61 -22.39 1.89
N ALA A 188 7.57 -22.96 1.15
CA ALA A 188 7.56 -22.91 -0.31
C ALA A 188 6.47 -23.83 -0.90
N ARG A 189 5.85 -23.37 -1.99
CA ARG A 189 4.83 -24.13 -2.74
C ARG A 189 5.45 -24.74 -3.98
N ILE A 190 5.32 -26.07 -4.11
CA ILE A 190 5.72 -26.80 -5.31
C ILE A 190 4.62 -26.65 -6.36
N ASP A 191 5.00 -26.46 -7.62
CA ASP A 191 4.11 -26.37 -8.80
C ASP A 191 3.06 -25.25 -8.78
N ALA A 192 3.13 -24.29 -7.85
CA ALA A 192 2.30 -23.09 -7.91
C ALA A 192 2.79 -22.18 -9.05
N ARG A 193 1.98 -22.02 -10.10
CA ARG A 193 2.33 -21.24 -11.32
C ARG A 193 1.83 -19.79 -11.29
N GLY A 194 1.70 -19.24 -10.10
CA GLY A 194 1.19 -17.89 -9.90
C GLY A 194 -0.31 -17.74 -10.09
N GLY A 195 -0.82 -16.52 -9.89
CA GLY A 195 -2.23 -16.19 -10.06
C GLY A 195 -3.14 -16.78 -8.96
N GLY A 196 -2.61 -16.96 -7.75
CA GLY A 196 -3.38 -17.49 -6.62
C GLY A 196 -3.77 -18.96 -6.78
N GLN A 197 -2.93 -19.81 -7.36
CA GLN A 197 -3.15 -21.27 -7.37
C GLN A 197 -2.52 -21.93 -6.13
N SER A 198 -3.25 -22.82 -5.45
CA SER A 198 -2.67 -23.66 -4.39
C SER A 198 -1.90 -24.79 -5.06
N GLY A 199 -0.58 -24.66 -5.06
CA GLY A 199 0.32 -25.78 -5.33
C GLY A 199 0.22 -26.85 -4.25
N VAL A 200 0.65 -28.07 -4.57
CA VAL A 200 0.77 -29.14 -3.56
C VAL A 200 1.79 -28.69 -2.51
N ALA A 201 1.45 -28.88 -1.23
CA ALA A 201 2.26 -28.36 -0.14
C ALA A 201 3.64 -29.05 -0.04
N SER A 202 4.62 -28.22 0.32
CA SER A 202 5.85 -28.52 1.07
C SER A 202 7.12 -28.85 0.29
N SER A 203 8.04 -27.89 0.25
CA SER A 203 9.30 -28.06 1.01
C SER A 203 9.77 -26.76 1.66
N SER A 204 10.69 -26.91 2.60
CA SER A 204 11.38 -25.84 3.36
C SER A 204 10.45 -24.96 4.19
N VAL A 205 10.53 -25.12 5.51
CA VAL A 205 9.82 -24.26 6.46
C VAL A 205 10.81 -23.34 7.16
N GLY A 206 10.68 -22.06 6.88
CA GLY A 206 11.29 -21.01 7.67
C GLY A 206 10.39 -20.65 8.86
N TYR A 207 10.98 -20.50 10.04
CA TYR A 207 10.24 -20.13 11.25
C TYR A 207 10.70 -18.78 11.80
N VAL A 208 9.73 -17.99 12.26
CA VAL A 208 9.96 -16.74 12.97
C VAL A 208 9.14 -16.77 14.25
N ALA A 209 9.76 -16.52 15.39
CA ALA A 209 9.03 -16.43 16.66
C ALA A 209 7.98 -15.29 16.62
N ARG A 210 6.93 -15.37 17.44
CA ARG A 210 5.88 -14.32 17.51
C ARG A 210 6.43 -12.93 17.80
N GLU A 211 7.49 -12.84 18.60
CA GLU A 211 8.17 -11.58 18.94
C GLU A 211 9.29 -11.22 17.95
N GLY A 212 9.42 -11.98 16.86
CA GLY A 212 10.39 -11.70 15.81
C GLY A 212 10.08 -10.38 15.09
N SER A 213 11.13 -9.67 14.68
CA SER A 213 10.97 -8.42 13.94
C SER A 213 10.36 -8.64 12.55
N LEU A 214 9.69 -7.63 12.01
CA LEU A 214 9.20 -7.62 10.63
C LEU A 214 10.34 -7.83 9.63
N THR A 215 11.53 -7.28 9.90
CA THR A 215 12.73 -7.56 9.11
C THR A 215 13.07 -9.05 9.06
N ARG A 216 12.96 -9.76 10.19
CA ARG A 216 13.19 -11.21 10.22
C ARG A 216 12.10 -11.97 9.45
N LEU A 217 10.84 -11.54 9.54
CA LEU A 217 9.76 -12.11 8.75
C LEU A 217 10.02 -11.97 7.25
N GLY A 218 10.34 -10.77 6.77
CA GLY A 218 10.67 -10.57 5.36
C GLY A 218 11.93 -11.29 4.91
N GLN A 219 12.94 -11.39 5.79
CA GLN A 219 14.14 -12.19 5.51
C GLN A 219 13.79 -13.66 5.27
N VAL A 220 12.98 -14.26 6.16
CA VAL A 220 12.56 -15.66 6.03
C VAL A 220 11.71 -15.86 4.78
N VAL A 221 10.84 -14.91 4.43
CA VAL A 221 10.07 -14.95 3.17
C VAL A 221 11.00 -15.01 1.95
N VAL A 222 12.00 -14.14 1.88
CA VAL A 222 12.96 -14.13 0.76
C VAL A 222 13.82 -15.39 0.76
N GLU A 223 14.30 -15.85 1.92
CA GLU A 223 15.09 -17.10 2.05
C GLU A 223 14.31 -18.32 1.51
N VAL A 224 13.03 -18.44 1.85
CA VAL A 224 12.19 -19.56 1.41
C VAL A 224 11.79 -19.42 -0.06
N LEU A 225 11.57 -18.19 -0.57
CA LEU A 225 11.36 -17.94 -2.00
C LEU A 225 12.59 -18.31 -2.85
N ASP A 226 13.80 -17.99 -2.39
CA ASP A 226 15.04 -18.32 -3.10
C ASP A 226 15.25 -19.84 -3.19
N GLN A 227 14.92 -20.56 -2.11
CA GLN A 227 14.91 -22.03 -2.11
C GLN A 227 13.85 -22.60 -3.06
N ALA A 228 12.68 -21.97 -3.16
CA ALA A 228 11.64 -22.36 -4.12
C ALA A 228 12.09 -22.18 -5.57
N HIS A 229 12.78 -21.08 -5.87
CA HIS A 229 13.36 -20.80 -7.18
C HIS A 229 14.45 -21.82 -7.57
N GLY A 230 15.29 -22.22 -6.62
CA GLY A 230 16.36 -23.21 -6.82
C GLY A 230 15.88 -24.63 -7.21
N ARG A 231 14.56 -24.91 -7.14
CA ARG A 231 13.91 -26.20 -7.43
C ARG A 231 14.43 -27.39 -6.62
N ASP A 232 15.17 -27.16 -5.54
CA ASP A 232 15.57 -28.20 -4.59
C ASP A 232 14.46 -28.45 -3.56
N LEU A 233 13.21 -28.46 -4.05
CA LEU A 233 12.04 -28.70 -3.22
C LEU A 233 11.73 -30.20 -3.22
N GLN A 234 11.86 -30.84 -2.07
CA GLN A 234 11.42 -32.23 -1.86
C GLN A 234 10.16 -32.24 -1.01
N PRO A 235 9.14 -33.07 -1.32
CA PRO A 235 7.98 -33.23 -0.43
C PRO A 235 8.43 -33.48 1.02
N GLY A 236 8.24 -32.47 1.88
CA GLY A 236 8.64 -32.51 3.29
C GLY A 236 7.48 -32.91 4.20
N ASP A 237 7.78 -33.12 5.50
CA ASP A 237 6.76 -33.31 6.53
C ASP A 237 5.69 -32.22 6.42
N GLU A 238 4.44 -32.64 6.57
CA GLU A 238 3.23 -31.86 6.26
C GLU A 238 3.31 -30.42 6.77
N ASP A 239 2.94 -29.47 5.91
CA ASP A 239 2.64 -28.09 6.29
C ASP A 239 1.74 -28.14 7.54
N PRO A 240 2.18 -27.61 8.70
CA PRO A 240 1.50 -27.89 9.97
C PRO A 240 0.04 -27.47 9.89
N ALA A 241 -0.88 -28.45 9.82
CA ALA A 241 -2.29 -28.17 9.67
C ALA A 241 -2.75 -27.24 10.81
N GLY A 242 -3.27 -26.06 10.44
CA GLY A 242 -3.77 -25.05 11.37
C GLY A 242 -2.89 -23.80 11.50
N GLY A 243 -3.53 -22.69 11.87
CA GLY A 243 -2.96 -21.37 12.06
C GLY A 243 -4.08 -20.35 12.30
N GLU A 244 -3.74 -19.20 12.86
CA GLU A 244 -4.69 -18.11 13.07
C GLU A 244 -5.02 -17.42 11.74
N ARG A 245 -4.00 -17.24 10.88
CA ARG A 245 -4.09 -16.51 9.59
C ARG A 245 -3.10 -17.06 8.56
N GLN A 246 -3.38 -16.87 7.28
CA GLN A 246 -2.50 -17.29 6.18
C GLN A 246 -2.45 -16.23 5.07
N VAL A 247 -1.28 -16.12 4.45
CA VAL A 247 -0.99 -15.20 3.36
C VAL A 247 -0.21 -15.96 2.29
N LEU A 248 -0.60 -15.81 1.02
CA LEU A 248 0.19 -16.26 -0.12
C LEU A 248 1.07 -15.11 -0.59
N VAL A 249 2.34 -15.39 -0.85
CA VAL A 249 3.29 -14.44 -1.42
C VAL A 249 3.83 -15.02 -2.71
N GLU A 250 3.62 -14.32 -3.80
CA GLU A 250 4.10 -14.66 -5.13
C GLU A 250 5.18 -13.66 -5.53
N ALA A 251 6.32 -14.17 -6.01
CA ALA A 251 7.38 -13.35 -6.57
C ALA A 251 7.34 -13.42 -8.11
N ASP A 252 7.57 -12.28 -8.76
CA ASP A 252 7.68 -12.16 -10.20
C ASP A 252 8.77 -11.15 -10.62
N GLU A 253 8.87 -10.87 -11.92
CA GLU A 253 9.83 -9.89 -12.45
C GLU A 253 9.57 -8.44 -11.98
N SER A 254 8.37 -8.14 -11.48
CA SER A 254 7.93 -6.83 -11.01
C SER A 254 8.12 -6.67 -9.49
N GLY A 255 8.08 -7.76 -8.72
CA GLY A 255 8.28 -7.73 -7.27
C GLY A 255 7.57 -8.87 -6.54
N LEU A 256 6.89 -8.53 -5.45
CA LEU A 256 6.05 -9.45 -4.69
C LEU A 256 4.59 -9.04 -4.82
N THR A 257 3.74 -10.05 -4.97
CA THR A 257 2.30 -9.94 -4.89
C THR A 257 1.82 -10.76 -3.70
N ILE A 258 1.12 -10.12 -2.78
CA ILE A 258 0.74 -10.68 -1.48
C ILE A 258 -0.78 -10.77 -1.41
N TYR A 259 -1.28 -11.99 -1.23
CA TYR A 259 -2.70 -12.31 -1.19
C TYR A 259 -3.09 -12.79 0.21
N PRO A 260 -4.05 -12.13 0.87
CA PRO A 260 -4.62 -12.67 2.10
C PRO A 260 -5.44 -13.94 1.78
N GLN A 261 -5.40 -14.95 2.66
CA GLN A 261 -6.12 -16.22 2.47
C GLN A 261 -7.00 -16.58 3.67
N ALA A 262 -8.22 -17.02 3.39
CA ALA A 262 -9.19 -17.47 4.39
C ALA A 262 -9.20 -19.01 4.51
N ILE A 263 -9.46 -19.51 5.73
CA ILE A 263 -9.74 -20.94 5.96
C ILE A 263 -11.21 -21.18 5.63
N SER A 264 -11.49 -22.11 4.72
CA SER A 264 -12.85 -22.61 4.56
C SER A 264 -13.26 -23.35 5.83
N VAL A 265 -14.26 -22.83 6.54
CA VAL A 265 -14.75 -23.41 7.80
C VAL A 265 -15.31 -24.83 7.61
N ASP A 266 -15.84 -25.11 6.43
CA ASP A 266 -16.52 -26.37 6.12
C ASP A 266 -15.56 -27.51 5.73
N THR A 267 -14.44 -27.17 5.10
CA THR A 267 -13.50 -28.16 4.56
C THR A 267 -12.18 -28.19 5.31
N GLY A 268 -11.87 -27.15 6.10
CA GLY A 268 -10.53 -26.92 6.65
C GLY A 268 -9.46 -26.68 5.58
N VAL A 269 -9.88 -26.60 4.30
CA VAL A 269 -9.04 -26.30 3.14
C VAL A 269 -9.07 -24.80 2.92
N TRP A 270 -7.96 -24.24 2.45
CA TRP A 270 -7.86 -22.81 2.20
C TRP A 270 -8.53 -22.49 0.87
N ASP A 271 -9.67 -21.79 0.92
CA ASP A 271 -10.39 -21.33 -0.26
C ASP A 271 -9.79 -19.99 -0.73
N PHE A 272 -9.52 -19.90 -2.03
CA PHE A 272 -9.15 -18.65 -2.65
C PHE A 272 -10.40 -17.84 -2.95
N PRO A 273 -10.43 -16.58 -2.52
CA PRO A 273 -10.77 -15.53 -3.46
C PRO A 273 -9.45 -15.05 -4.07
N ALA A 274 -9.43 -14.94 -5.40
CA ALA A 274 -8.71 -13.84 -6.03
C ALA A 274 -9.34 -12.54 -5.50
N HIS A 275 -8.96 -12.12 -4.30
CA HIS A 275 -9.51 -10.93 -3.66
C HIS A 275 -8.93 -9.68 -4.33
N GLN A 276 -9.66 -8.57 -4.28
CA GLN A 276 -9.19 -7.29 -4.84
C GLN A 276 -8.11 -6.63 -3.97
N ASP A 277 -7.98 -7.05 -2.71
CA ASP A 277 -7.02 -6.51 -1.74
C ASP A 277 -5.64 -7.18 -1.88
N VAL A 278 -5.18 -7.26 -3.12
CA VAL A 278 -3.84 -7.72 -3.45
C VAL A 278 -2.85 -6.61 -3.13
N ARG A 279 -1.86 -6.90 -2.30
CA ARG A 279 -0.77 -5.96 -2.03
C ARG A 279 0.39 -6.24 -2.98
N THR A 280 1.00 -5.18 -3.48
CA THR A 280 2.15 -5.29 -4.37
C THR A 280 3.32 -4.52 -3.78
N LEU A 281 4.47 -5.20 -3.72
CA LEU A 281 5.74 -4.63 -3.33
C LEU A 281 6.69 -4.69 -4.52
N PRO A 282 7.49 -3.64 -4.80
CA PRO A 282 8.45 -3.70 -5.89
C PRO A 282 9.63 -4.62 -5.54
N ARG A 283 10.41 -5.04 -6.54
CA ARG A 283 11.64 -5.84 -6.32
C ARG A 283 12.65 -5.22 -5.34
N GLN A 284 12.60 -3.90 -5.17
CA GLN A 284 13.50 -3.15 -4.29
C GLN A 284 12.96 -2.98 -2.85
N ALA A 285 11.82 -3.61 -2.52
CA ALA A 285 11.28 -3.54 -1.17
C ALA A 285 12.28 -4.07 -0.14
N SER A 286 12.42 -3.37 0.98
CA SER A 286 13.30 -3.83 2.05
C SER A 286 12.72 -5.06 2.74
N LEU A 287 13.55 -5.84 3.44
CA LEU A 287 13.07 -6.97 4.23
C LEU A 287 12.03 -6.55 5.30
N ALA A 288 12.15 -5.33 5.83
CA ALA A 288 11.14 -4.78 6.74
C ALA A 288 9.80 -4.53 6.04
N ASP A 289 9.81 -4.02 4.80
CA ASP A 289 8.61 -3.79 3.98
C ASP A 289 7.88 -5.09 3.67
N ILE A 290 8.65 -6.12 3.29
CA ILE A 290 8.11 -7.46 3.02
C ILE A 290 7.43 -8.01 4.26
N GLY A 291 8.10 -7.97 5.42
CA GLY A 291 7.51 -8.45 6.67
C GLY A 291 6.29 -7.65 7.11
N GLN A 292 6.31 -6.32 6.95
CA GLN A 292 5.18 -5.46 7.26
C GLN A 292 3.96 -5.79 6.39
N ALA A 293 4.13 -5.87 5.07
CA ALA A 293 3.04 -6.16 4.15
C ALA A 293 2.43 -7.56 4.38
N VAL A 294 3.27 -8.57 4.68
CA VAL A 294 2.80 -9.91 5.05
C VAL A 294 2.01 -9.88 6.36
N SER A 295 2.49 -9.14 7.37
CA SER A 295 1.80 -9.02 8.65
C SER A 295 0.45 -8.32 8.49
N LEU A 296 0.39 -7.22 7.73
CA LEU A 296 -0.84 -6.46 7.47
C LEU A 296 -1.86 -7.30 6.70
N ALA A 297 -1.44 -7.98 5.63
CA ALA A 297 -2.33 -8.87 4.86
C ALA A 297 -2.95 -9.99 5.72
N ALA A 298 -2.21 -10.48 6.73
CA ALA A 298 -2.75 -11.49 7.63
C ALA A 298 -3.82 -10.91 8.58
N GLU A 299 -3.76 -9.63 8.93
CA GLU A 299 -4.67 -9.00 9.90
C GLU A 299 -6.02 -8.63 9.27
N GLU A 300 -6.04 -8.16 8.02
CA GLU A 300 -7.27 -7.83 7.28
C GLU A 300 -8.20 -9.01 7.05
N ALA A 301 -7.66 -10.24 7.03
CA ALA A 301 -8.47 -11.45 6.88
C ALA A 301 -9.43 -11.73 8.06
N ALA A 302 -9.45 -10.88 9.10
CA ALA A 302 -10.37 -11.00 10.23
C ALA A 302 -11.81 -10.55 9.93
N ASP A 303 -12.01 -9.69 8.92
CA ASP A 303 -13.29 -9.01 8.68
C ASP A 303 -14.18 -9.69 7.62
N TRP A 304 -13.83 -10.92 7.19
CA TRP A 304 -14.47 -11.60 6.06
C TRP A 304 -15.11 -12.94 6.44
#